data_AF-B3XLG2-F1
#
_entry.id   AF-B3XLG2-F1
#
_cell.length_a   1.000
_cell.length_b   1.000
_cell.length_c   1.000
_cell.angle_alpha   90.00
_cell.angle_beta   90.00
_cell.angle_gamma   90.00
#
_symmetry.space_group_name_H-M   'P 1'
#
loop_
_entity.id
_entity.type
_entity.pdbx_description
1 polymer ?
#
loop_
_entity_poly.entity_id
_entity_poly.type
_entity_poly.pdbx_seq_one_letter_code
_entity_poly.pdbx_strand_id
1 'polypeptide(L)'
;MTNKTLDITEIQKILPHRYPMLLIDQVDELIPGKKAIARRNVTINEEVFNGHFPKNPVLPGALIVESLAQTVPLLSYLKKNSKGKQPILVGFGQQNFVK
;
A
#
# COMPACT_ATOMS: atom_id res chain seq x y z
N MET A 1 -8.53 -3.80 -22.16
CA MET A 1 -8.52 -3.54 -20.70
C MET A 1 -7.41 -2.53 -20.47
N THR A 2 -7.74 -1.31 -20.07
CA THR A 2 -6.77 -0.21 -19.98
C THR A 2 -5.88 -0.38 -18.76
N ASN A 3 -4.57 -0.46 -18.98
CA ASN A 3 -3.56 -0.33 -17.94
C ASN A 3 -3.51 1.14 -17.49
N LYS A 4 -3.64 1.40 -16.19
CA LYS A 4 -3.57 2.76 -15.62
C LYS A 4 -2.45 2.82 -14.57
N THR A 5 -1.66 3.89 -14.61
CA THR A 5 -0.72 4.29 -13.56
C THR A 5 -1.37 5.30 -12.62
N LEU A 6 -0.99 5.32 -11.35
CA LEU A 6 -1.44 6.33 -10.38
C LEU A 6 -0.25 6.95 -9.66
N ASP A 7 -0.24 8.27 -9.55
CA ASP A 7 0.69 8.99 -8.67
C ASP A 7 0.16 9.10 -7.23
N ILE A 8 0.99 9.63 -6.34
CA ILE A 8 0.65 9.80 -4.92
C ILE A 8 -0.59 10.68 -4.70
N THR A 9 -0.84 11.67 -5.55
CA THR A 9 -1.98 12.58 -5.41
C THR A 9 -3.28 11.88 -5.79
N GLU A 10 -3.26 11.00 -6.79
CA GLU A 10 -4.37 10.14 -7.14
C GLU A 10 -4.62 9.10 -6.05
N ILE A 11 -3.57 8.46 -5.53
CA ILE A 11 -3.67 7.47 -4.45
C ILE A 11 -4.31 8.09 -3.20
N GLN A 12 -3.94 9.32 -2.81
CA GLN A 12 -4.52 10.01 -1.65
C GLN A 12 -6.02 10.36 -1.81
N LYS A 13 -6.52 10.48 -3.04
CA LYS A 13 -7.97 10.66 -3.32
C LYS A 13 -8.75 9.34 -3.18
N ILE A 14 -8.03 8.21 -3.23
CA ILE A 14 -8.59 6.86 -3.18
C ILE A 14 -8.54 6.31 -1.77
N LEU A 15 -7.35 6.36 -1.17
CA LEU A 15 -7.08 5.80 0.13
C LEU A 15 -7.27 6.84 1.24
N PRO A 16 -7.90 6.46 2.37
CA PRO A 16 -8.02 7.34 3.53
C PRO A 16 -6.69 7.51 4.28
N HIS A 17 -5.72 6.60 4.09
CA HIS A 17 -4.43 6.60 4.77
C HIS A 17 -3.65 7.90 4.53
N ARG A 18 -2.98 8.39 5.57
CA ARG A 18 -2.09 9.56 5.56
C ARG A 18 -0.84 9.22 6.36
N TYR A 19 0.17 10.10 6.30
CA TYR A 19 1.37 9.96 7.13
C TYR A 19 1.00 9.70 8.60
N PRO A 20 1.67 8.76 9.30
CA PRO A 20 2.79 7.92 8.85
C PRO A 20 2.38 6.57 8.20
N MET A 21 1.09 6.36 7.91
CA MET A 21 0.53 5.06 7.52
C MET A 21 0.01 5.00 6.08
N LEU A 22 0.32 5.97 5.22
CA LEU A 22 0.19 5.80 3.77
C LEU A 22 1.50 5.22 3.24
N LEU A 23 1.48 3.95 2.84
CA LEU A 23 2.69 3.16 2.61
C LEU A 23 2.95 2.83 1.14
N ILE A 24 2.15 3.38 0.23
CA ILE A 24 2.30 3.21 -1.22
C ILE A 24 2.58 4.57 -1.86
N ASP A 25 3.61 4.63 -2.68
CA ASP A 25 4.04 5.87 -3.36
C ASP A 25 3.46 5.99 -4.76
N GLN A 26 3.39 4.88 -5.49
CA GLN A 26 2.99 4.85 -6.90
C GLN A 26 2.30 3.52 -7.25
N VAL A 27 1.42 3.56 -8.25
CA VAL A 27 0.89 2.38 -8.93
C VAL A 27 1.41 2.33 -10.35
N ASP A 28 2.13 1.26 -10.66
CA ASP A 28 2.76 1.03 -11.97
C ASP A 28 1.81 0.35 -12.96
N GLU A 29 0.90 -0.47 -12.44
CA GLU A 29 -0.10 -1.17 -13.26
C GLU A 29 -1.39 -1.34 -12.47
N LEU A 30 -2.52 -0.91 -13.03
CA LEU A 30 -3.84 -1.14 -12.49
C LEU A 30 -4.77 -1.69 -13.56
N ILE A 31 -5.21 -2.94 -13.36
CA ILE A 31 -6.27 -3.59 -14.11
C ILE A 31 -7.46 -3.79 -13.15
N PRO A 32 -8.55 -3.03 -13.31
CA PRO A 32 -9.63 -2.99 -12.31
C PRO A 32 -10.25 -4.36 -12.08
N GLY A 33 -10.41 -4.74 -10.81
CA GLY A 33 -10.93 -6.04 -10.40
C GLY A 33 -10.06 -7.25 -10.77
N LYS A 34 -8.83 -7.05 -11.26
CA LYS A 34 -7.94 -8.15 -11.68
C LYS A 34 -6.54 -8.07 -11.09
N LYS A 35 -5.86 -6.93 -11.20
CA LYS A 35 -4.44 -6.81 -10.88
C LYS A 35 -4.08 -5.37 -10.50
N ALA A 36 -3.22 -5.22 -9.50
CA ALA A 36 -2.61 -3.96 -9.14
C ALA A 36 -1.15 -4.23 -8.78
N ILE A 37 -0.23 -3.50 -9.39
CA ILE A 37 1.19 -3.46 -9.04
C ILE A 37 1.48 -2.08 -8.49
N ALA A 38 1.90 -2.04 -7.23
CA ALA A 38 2.19 -0.81 -6.52
C ALA A 38 3.62 -0.84 -5.98
N ARG A 39 4.21 0.35 -5.85
CA ARG A 39 5.56 0.54 -5.32
C ARG A 39 5.51 1.26 -3.98
N ARG A 40 6.26 0.71 -3.04
CA ARG A 40 6.70 1.39 -1.83
C ARG A 40 8.20 1.59 -1.93
N ASN A 41 8.65 2.82 -1.88
CA ASN A 41 10.03 3.18 -1.67
C ASN A 41 10.34 3.07 -0.17
N VAL A 42 11.53 2.58 0.13
CA VAL A 42 11.99 2.42 1.52
C VAL A 42 13.20 3.33 1.70
N THR A 43 13.17 4.17 2.74
CA THR A 43 14.25 5.12 3.03
C THR A 43 14.54 5.17 4.52
N ILE A 44 15.82 5.32 4.88
CA ILE A 44 16.26 5.45 6.26
C ILE A 44 15.63 6.65 7.00
N ASN A 45 15.07 7.61 6.25
CA ASN A 45 14.39 8.78 6.78
C ASN A 45 12.94 8.50 7.24
N GLU A 46 12.45 7.26 7.19
CA GLU A 46 11.15 6.89 7.75
C GLU A 46 11.21 6.73 9.27
N GLU A 47 10.20 7.25 9.98
CA GLU A 47 10.12 7.25 11.45
C GLU A 47 10.27 5.85 12.08
N VAL A 48 9.81 4.81 11.40
CA VAL A 48 9.89 3.42 11.87
C VAL A 48 11.33 2.95 12.12
N PHE A 49 12.31 3.48 11.37
CA PHE A 49 13.70 3.06 11.51
C PHE A 49 14.40 3.62 12.75
N ASN A 50 13.82 4.62 13.43
CA ASN A 50 14.28 5.05 14.74
C ASN A 50 14.16 3.93 15.79
N GLY A 51 13.17 3.04 15.63
CA GLY A 51 12.86 1.96 16.57
C GLY A 51 13.13 0.54 16.06
N HIS A 52 13.25 0.33 14.74
CA HIS A 52 13.31 -1.02 14.16
C HIS A 52 14.50 -1.19 13.20
N PHE A 53 15.71 -1.46 13.67
CA PHE A 53 16.19 -1.37 15.06
C PHE A 53 17.32 -0.34 15.12
N PRO A 54 17.58 0.29 16.28
CA PRO A 54 18.73 1.18 16.43
C PRO A 54 20.03 0.51 15.96
N LYS A 55 20.77 1.18 15.07
CA LYS A 55 22.01 0.70 14.42
C LYS A 55 21.86 -0.50 13.47
N ASN A 56 20.64 -1.02 13.27
CA ASN A 56 20.35 -2.08 12.31
C ASN A 56 18.94 -1.88 11.74
N PRO A 57 18.75 -0.91 10.82
CA PRO A 57 17.45 -0.59 10.28
C PRO A 57 16.91 -1.77 9.45
N VAL A 58 15.74 -2.27 9.82
CA VAL A 58 15.03 -3.37 9.17
C VAL A 58 13.60 -2.93 8.95
N LEU A 59 13.04 -3.10 7.75
CA LEU A 59 11.63 -2.77 7.55
C LEU A 59 10.76 -3.81 8.29
N PRO A 60 9.81 -3.43 9.15
CA PRO A 60 8.93 -4.41 9.79
C PRO A 60 8.11 -5.18 8.76
N GLY A 61 8.07 -6.51 8.88
CA GLY A 61 7.26 -7.36 8.00
C GLY A 61 5.77 -7.01 8.03
N ALA A 62 5.26 -6.52 9.17
CA ALA A 62 3.89 -6.02 9.28
C ALA A 62 3.61 -4.83 8.34
N LEU A 63 4.59 -3.93 8.13
CA LEU A 63 4.43 -2.82 7.20
C LEU A 63 4.47 -3.26 5.74
N ILE A 64 5.16 -4.37 5.42
CA ILE A 64 5.10 -5.00 4.09
C ILE A 64 3.67 -5.51 3.84
N VAL A 65 3.09 -6.25 4.80
CA VAL A 65 1.72 -6.77 4.70
C VAL A 65 0.70 -5.63 4.61
N GLU A 66 0.87 -4.57 5.40
CA GLU A 66 0.00 -3.39 5.34
C GLU A 66 0.08 -2.69 3.98
N SER A 67 1.27 -2.56 3.40
CA SER A 67 1.45 -1.98 2.06
C SER A 67 0.73 -2.82 0.98
N LEU A 68 0.76 -4.15 1.11
CA LEU A 68 -0.01 -5.05 0.25
C LEU A 68 -1.53 -4.86 0.46
N ALA A 69 -1.98 -4.76 1.71
CA ALA A 69 -3.38 -4.54 2.04
C ALA A 69 -3.92 -3.22 1.46
N GLN A 70 -3.13 -2.14 1.51
CA GLN A 70 -3.47 -0.84 0.92
C GLN A 70 -3.59 -0.87 -0.61
N THR A 71 -2.98 -1.86 -1.27
CA THR A 71 -3.06 -2.02 -2.72
C THR A 71 -4.41 -2.60 -3.15
N VAL A 72 -5.04 -3.44 -2.31
CA VAL A 72 -6.30 -4.14 -2.64
C VAL A 72 -7.48 -3.20 -2.93
N PRO A 73 -7.74 -2.13 -2.14
CA PRO A 73 -8.83 -1.18 -2.41
C PRO A 73 -8.74 -0.50 -3.77
N LEU A 74 -7.53 -0.32 -4.31
CA LEU A 74 -7.28 0.28 -5.63
C LEU A 74 -7.97 -0.51 -6.76
N LEU A 75 -8.07 -1.84 -6.61
CA LEU A 75 -8.77 -2.72 -7.56
C LEU A 75 -10.26 -2.41 -7.67
N SER A 76 -10.86 -1.89 -6.60
CA SER A 76 -12.30 -1.63 -6.49
C SER A 76 -12.68 -0.17 -6.69
N TYR A 77 -11.71 0.75 -6.66
CA TYR A 77 -11.99 2.19 -6.68
C TYR A 77 -12.65 2.68 -7.98
N LEU A 78 -12.32 2.07 -9.12
CA LEU A 78 -12.92 2.48 -10.40
C LEU A 78 -14.42 2.11 -10.53
N LYS A 79 -14.96 1.32 -9.59
CA LYS A 79 -16.40 1.06 -9.52
C LYS A 79 -17.06 2.23 -8.79
N LYS A 80 -17.96 2.96 -9.47
CA LYS A 80 -18.68 4.16 -8.98
C LYS A 80 -19.34 4.05 -7.59
N ASN A 81 -19.56 2.84 -7.06
CA ASN A 81 -20.29 2.57 -5.83
C ASN A 81 -19.44 2.38 -4.55
N SER A 82 -18.12 2.62 -4.58
CA SER A 82 -17.24 2.43 -3.43
C SER A 82 -16.89 3.71 -2.67
N LYS A 83 -17.43 4.87 -3.07
CA LYS A 83 -17.16 6.15 -2.39
C LYS A 83 -17.62 6.12 -0.92
N GLY A 84 -16.69 6.38 0.00
CA GLY A 84 -16.97 6.57 1.44
C GLY A 84 -16.81 5.33 2.32
N LYS A 85 -16.50 4.15 1.76
CA LYS A 85 -16.22 2.95 2.57
C LYS A 85 -14.74 2.83 2.88
N GLN A 86 -14.40 2.79 4.17
CA GLN A 86 -13.04 2.50 4.60
C GLN A 86 -12.74 1.01 4.39
N PRO A 87 -11.69 0.66 3.65
CA PRO A 87 -11.30 -0.73 3.50
C PRO A 87 -10.72 -1.23 4.82
N ILE A 88 -11.18 -2.40 5.27
CA ILE A 88 -10.67 -3.08 6.46
C ILE A 88 -10.08 -4.41 6.01
N LEU A 89 -8.82 -4.67 6.36
CA LEU A 89 -8.22 -5.98 6.21
C LEU A 89 -8.77 -6.89 7.31
N VAL A 90 -9.57 -7.88 6.93
CA VAL A 90 -10.17 -8.86 7.87
C VAL A 90 -9.19 -10.00 8.20
N GLY A 91 -8.31 -10.33 7.26
CA GLY A 91 -7.30 -11.38 7.44
C GLY A 91 -6.43 -11.55 6.21
N PHE A 92 -5.32 -12.23 6.38
CA PHE A 92 -4.39 -12.62 5.32
C PHE A 92 -3.86 -14.04 5.60
N GLY A 93 -3.47 -14.75 4.55
CA GLY A 93 -2.91 -16.10 4.67
C GLY A 93 -1.49 -16.11 5.21
N GLN A 94 -0.88 -17.29 5.26
CA GLN A 94 0.52 -17.47 5.68
C GLN A 94 1.46 -16.58 4.87
N GLN A 95 2.43 -15.95 5.55
CA GLN A 95 3.44 -15.11 4.94
C GLN A 95 4.83 -15.67 5.23
N ASN A 96 5.68 -15.71 4.20
CA ASN A 96 7.08 -16.06 4.31
C ASN A 96 7.90 -14.82 3.94
N PHE A 97 8.52 -14.17 4.92
CA PHE A 97 9.39 -13.02 4.68
C PHE A 97 10.78 -13.50 4.30
N VAL A 98 11.21 -13.15 3.09
CA VAL A 98 12.54 -13.43 2.55
C VAL A 98 13.28 -12.12 2.30
N LYS A 99 14.61 -12.17 2.31
CA LYS A 99 15.48 -11.03 1.97
C LYS A 99 15.64 -10.91 0.45
#